data_AF-A0A397VKA9-F1
#
_entry.id   AF-A0A397VKA9-F1
#
_cell.length_a   1.000
_cell.length_b   1.000
_cell.length_c   1.000
_cell.angle_alpha   90.00
_cell.angle_beta   90.00
_cell.angle_gamma   90.00
#
_symmetry.space_group_name_H-M   'P 1'
#
loop_
_entity.id
_entity.type
_entity.pdbx_description
1 polymer ?
#
loop_
_entity_poly.entity_id
_entity_poly.type
_entity_poly.pdbx_seq_one_letter_code
_entity_poly.pdbx_strand_id
1 'polypeptide(L)'
;MAWELEARVPFLDKDFLDVVMMTDSEEKMPKEGTMEKEQFFDSVGYSWIDSLHDINEKFITDKQLANAFKRWSKDTPQTKEAYWYRDQFESYFQKIIVLKVFKVDSKEKLGNLEFYKEFN
;
A
#
# COMPACT_ATOMS: atom_id res chain seq x y z
N MET A 1 13.30 -6.57 7.26
CA MET A 1 13.60 -5.25 6.65
C MET A 1 14.82 -5.40 5.77
N ALA A 2 14.87 -4.72 4.61
CA ALA A 2 15.89 -4.98 3.58
C ALA A 2 17.34 -4.75 4.04
N TRP A 3 17.56 -3.88 5.03
CA TRP A 3 18.87 -3.46 5.51
C TRP A 3 19.08 -3.69 7.01
N GLU A 4 18.27 -4.54 7.63
CA GLU A 4 18.37 -4.87 9.07
C GLU A 4 18.27 -3.69 10.05
N LEU A 5 17.94 -2.49 9.57
CA LEU A 5 17.67 -1.31 10.40
C LEU A 5 16.28 -1.41 11.02
N GLU A 6 16.17 -1.14 12.33
CA GLU A 6 14.89 -1.09 13.04
C GLU A 6 14.18 0.25 12.81
N ALA A 7 13.12 0.25 11.99
CA ALA A 7 12.26 1.42 11.85
C ALA A 7 11.30 1.54 13.05
N ARG A 8 11.39 2.65 13.80
CA ARG A 8 10.43 2.99 14.86
C ARG A 8 9.51 4.10 14.38
N VAL A 9 8.22 3.99 14.71
CA VAL A 9 7.19 4.96 14.31
C VAL A 9 6.50 5.49 15.58
N PRO A 10 7.07 6.50 16.26
CA PRO A 10 6.51 7.03 17.52
C PRO A 10 5.09 7.59 17.37
N PHE A 11 4.73 8.08 16.18
CA PHE A 11 3.39 8.59 15.89
C PHE A 11 2.30 7.50 15.85
N LEU A 12 2.68 6.22 15.86
CA LEU A 12 1.75 5.09 15.95
C LEU A 12 1.81 4.41 17.34
N ASP A 13 2.43 5.05 18.33
CA ASP A 13 2.38 4.57 19.70
C ASP A 13 0.94 4.61 20.23
N LYS A 14 0.56 3.61 21.01
CA LYS A 14 -0.83 3.44 21.45
C LYS A 14 -1.27 4.61 22.35
N ASP A 15 -0.45 4.98 23.32
CA ASP A 15 -0.80 6.02 24.28
C ASP A 15 -0.87 7.38 23.57
N PHE A 16 0.01 7.59 22.59
CA PHE A 16 -0.03 8.77 21.71
C PHE A 16 -1.30 8.80 20.84
N LEU A 17 -1.68 7.69 20.21
CA LEU A 17 -2.89 7.60 19.40
C LEU A 17 -4.14 7.88 20.22
N ASP A 18 -4.25 7.33 21.43
CA ASP A 18 -5.40 7.57 22.30
C ASP A 18 -5.59 9.07 22.58
N VAL A 19 -4.50 9.79 22.86
CA VAL A 19 -4.53 11.25 23.05
C VAL A 19 -4.93 11.98 21.76
N VAL A 20 -4.28 11.67 20.63
CA VAL A 20 -4.55 12.35 19.36
C VAL A 20 -5.97 12.10 18.86
N MET A 21 -6.51 10.91 19.09
CA MET A 21 -7.87 10.55 18.67
C MET A 21 -8.94 11.20 19.56
N MET A 22 -8.60 11.55 20.81
CA MET A 22 -9.47 12.33 21.70
C MET A 22 -9.48 13.83 21.38
N THR A 23 -8.46 14.36 20.71
CA THR A 23 -8.42 15.76 20.28
C THR A 23 -9.49 16.06 19.23
N ASP A 24 -10.12 17.24 19.36
CA ASP A 24 -11.15 17.73 18.43
C ASP A 24 -10.67 17.72 16.97
N SER A 25 -11.59 17.39 16.07
CA SER A 25 -11.38 17.33 14.63
C SER A 25 -11.13 18.70 14.00
N GLU A 26 -11.75 19.77 14.53
CA GLU A 26 -11.57 21.13 14.01
C GLU A 26 -10.12 21.61 14.15
N GLU A 27 -9.45 21.22 15.23
CA GLU A 27 -8.05 21.56 15.49
C GLU A 27 -7.06 20.80 14.58
N LYS A 28 -7.50 19.73 13.91
CA LYS A 28 -6.69 18.95 12.96
C LYS A 28 -6.75 19.51 11.54
N MET A 29 -7.68 20.42 11.26
CA MET A 29 -7.80 21.04 9.95
C MET A 29 -6.66 22.02 9.71
N PRO A 30 -6.15 22.13 8.46
CA PRO A 30 -5.15 23.14 8.12
C PRO A 30 -5.69 24.53 8.39
N LYS A 31 -4.96 25.32 9.19
CA LYS A 31 -5.27 26.73 9.42
C LYS A 31 -4.57 27.58 8.37
N GLU A 32 -5.17 28.70 7.99
CA GLU A 32 -4.61 29.62 6.98
C GLU A 32 -3.17 30.03 7.36
N GLY A 33 -2.22 29.87 6.44
CA GLY A 33 -0.80 30.15 6.68
C GLY A 33 0.03 28.99 7.26
N THR A 34 -0.55 27.80 7.43
CA THR A 34 0.21 26.59 7.76
C THR A 34 0.81 25.96 6.50
N MET A 35 2.01 25.39 6.65
CA MET A 35 2.79 24.82 5.56
C MET A 35 2.03 23.68 4.88
N GLU A 36 1.78 23.80 3.58
CA GLU A 36 1.05 22.78 2.82
C GLU A 36 1.87 21.48 2.71
N LYS A 37 1.18 20.34 2.68
CA LYS A 37 1.82 19.01 2.56
C LYS A 37 2.73 18.88 1.33
N GLU A 38 2.52 19.74 0.34
CA GLU A 38 3.25 19.76 -0.94
C GLU A 38 4.76 20.03 -0.77
N GLN A 39 5.18 20.72 0.28
CA GLN A 39 6.60 21.02 0.51
C GLN A 39 7.45 19.78 0.87
N PHE A 40 6.85 18.67 1.31
CA PHE A 40 7.58 17.43 1.59
C PHE A 40 8.00 16.67 0.32
N PHE A 41 7.33 16.91 -0.81
CA PHE A 41 7.57 16.19 -2.05
C PHE A 41 8.77 16.75 -2.84
N ASP A 42 9.08 18.03 -2.65
CA ASP A 42 10.17 18.74 -3.36
C ASP A 42 11.57 18.21 -3.00
N SER A 43 11.72 17.51 -1.87
CA SER A 43 13.02 16.99 -1.41
C SER A 43 13.52 15.74 -2.14
N VAL A 44 12.63 14.99 -2.81
CA VAL A 44 12.98 13.77 -3.57
C VAL A 44 13.19 14.08 -5.06
N GLY A 45 12.69 15.24 -5.52
CA GLY A 45 12.69 15.69 -6.91
C GLY A 45 11.54 15.11 -7.72
N TYR A 46 11.00 15.86 -8.68
CA TYR A 46 9.87 15.40 -9.51
C TYR A 46 10.30 14.41 -10.61
N SER A 47 11.57 14.42 -10.99
CA SER A 47 12.08 13.70 -12.17
C SER A 47 12.06 12.18 -12.06
N TRP A 48 12.05 11.61 -10.85
CA TRP A 48 12.06 10.15 -10.68
C TRP A 48 10.71 9.52 -11.06
N ILE A 49 9.59 10.23 -10.86
CA ILE A 49 8.26 9.75 -11.25
C ILE A 49 8.12 9.74 -12.76
N ASP A 50 8.53 10.83 -13.41
CA ASP A 50 8.51 10.94 -14.87
C ASP A 50 9.38 9.84 -15.49
N SER A 51 10.57 9.61 -14.93
CA SER A 51 11.48 8.54 -15.37
C SER A 51 10.85 7.15 -15.23
N LEU A 52 10.16 6.87 -14.11
CA LEU A 52 9.44 5.60 -13.93
C LEU A 52 8.31 5.44 -14.94
N HIS A 53 7.57 6.51 -15.21
CA HIS A 53 6.51 6.50 -16.20
C HIS A 53 7.04 6.17 -17.60
N ASP A 54 8.10 6.87 -18.03
CA ASP A 54 8.76 6.67 -19.32
C ASP A 54 9.33 5.26 -19.49
N ILE A 55 9.86 4.69 -18.41
CA ILE A 55 10.35 3.32 -18.37
C ILE A 55 9.18 2.35 -18.58
N ASN A 56 8.09 2.51 -17.80
CA ASN A 56 6.93 1.63 -17.87
C ASN A 56 6.21 1.69 -19.23
N GLU A 57 6.21 2.86 -19.88
CA GLU A 57 5.68 3.04 -21.22
C GLU A 57 6.42 2.21 -22.28
N LYS A 58 7.73 1.99 -22.08
CA LYS A 58 8.56 1.16 -22.97
C LYS A 58 8.40 -0.34 -22.69
N PHE A 59 8.25 -0.72 -21.43
CA PHE A 59 8.16 -2.13 -21.04
C PHE A 59 6.77 -2.73 -21.25
N ILE A 60 5.71 -1.92 -21.25
CA ILE A 60 4.33 -2.40 -21.31
C ILE A 60 3.59 -1.77 -22.48
N THR A 61 3.15 -2.64 -23.38
CA THR A 61 2.33 -2.25 -24.53
C THR A 61 0.86 -2.09 -24.14
N ASP A 62 0.14 -1.22 -24.84
CA ASP A 62 -1.32 -1.04 -24.64
C ASP A 62 -2.10 -2.33 -24.85
N LYS A 63 -1.60 -3.22 -25.72
CA LYS A 63 -2.18 -4.56 -25.94
C LYS A 63 -2.07 -5.45 -24.71
N GLN A 64 -0.96 -5.37 -23.97
CA GLN A 64 -0.79 -6.11 -22.71
C GLN A 64 -1.75 -5.56 -21.65
N LEU A 65 -1.85 -4.24 -21.53
CA LEU A 65 -2.78 -3.60 -20.59
C LEU A 65 -4.25 -3.92 -20.93
N ALA A 66 -4.64 -3.90 -22.20
CA ALA A 66 -5.99 -4.26 -22.63
C ALA A 66 -6.36 -5.71 -22.32
N ASN A 67 -5.36 -6.62 -22.30
CA ASN A 67 -5.55 -8.01 -21.91
C ASN A 67 -5.31 -8.27 -20.42
N ALA A 68 -5.02 -7.24 -19.61
CA ALA A 68 -4.74 -7.40 -18.18
C ALA A 68 -5.88 -8.10 -17.43
N PHE A 69 -7.14 -7.83 -17.80
CA PHE A 69 -8.30 -8.48 -17.19
C PHE A 69 -8.33 -10.00 -17.39
N LYS A 70 -7.80 -10.50 -18.51
CA LYS A 70 -7.70 -11.95 -18.76
C LYS A 70 -6.67 -12.61 -17.85
N ARG A 71 -5.62 -11.87 -17.49
CA ARG A 71 -4.54 -12.36 -16.62
C ARG A 71 -4.90 -12.21 -15.14
N TRP A 72 -5.53 -11.10 -14.77
CA TRP A 72 -5.93 -10.79 -13.41
C TRP A 72 -7.41 -10.43 -13.38
N SER A 73 -8.24 -11.35 -12.89
CA SER A 73 -9.68 -11.13 -12.73
C SER A 73 -10.04 -10.29 -11.51
N LYS A 74 -9.15 -10.22 -10.51
CA LYS A 74 -9.31 -9.42 -9.28
C LYS A 74 -8.20 -8.37 -9.16
N ASP A 75 -8.61 -7.14 -8.81
CA ASP A 75 -7.74 -5.97 -8.65
C ASP A 75 -6.91 -5.70 -9.92
N THR A 76 -7.54 -5.81 -11.09
CA THR A 76 -6.89 -5.66 -12.39
C THR A 76 -6.16 -4.31 -12.49
N PRO A 77 -4.87 -4.29 -12.86
CA PRO A 77 -4.13 -3.04 -12.97
C PRO A 77 -4.74 -2.15 -14.05
N GLN A 78 -4.96 -0.88 -13.69
CA GLN A 78 -5.56 0.13 -14.58
C GLN A 78 -4.51 0.99 -15.29
N THR A 79 -3.26 0.99 -14.79
CA THR A 79 -2.13 1.74 -15.37
C THR A 79 -1.00 0.78 -15.72
N LYS A 80 -0.12 1.19 -16.64
CA LYS A 80 1.07 0.42 -17.01
C LYS A 80 2.01 0.25 -15.83
N GLU A 81 2.18 1.28 -15.02
CA GLU A 81 2.96 1.21 -13.78
C GLU A 81 2.42 0.12 -12.82
N ALA A 82 1.11 0.11 -12.55
CA ALA A 82 0.49 -0.90 -11.71
C ALA A 82 0.63 -2.31 -12.32
N TYR A 83 0.55 -2.42 -13.65
CA TYR A 83 0.78 -3.68 -14.36
C TYR A 83 2.22 -4.16 -14.13
N TRP A 84 3.21 -3.28 -14.25
CA TRP A 84 4.61 -3.61 -14.05
C TRP A 84 4.88 -4.09 -12.62
N TYR A 85 4.44 -3.32 -11.61
CA TYR A 85 4.60 -3.72 -10.21
C TYR A 85 3.95 -5.06 -9.92
N ARG A 86 2.75 -5.31 -10.47
CA ARG A 86 2.05 -6.58 -10.27
C ARG A 86 2.75 -7.75 -10.94
N ASP A 87 3.29 -7.55 -12.15
CA ASP A 87 4.07 -8.56 -12.86
C ASP A 87 5.36 -8.92 -12.10
N GLN A 88 6.09 -7.92 -11.61
CA GLN A 88 7.26 -8.14 -10.76
C GLN A 88 6.90 -8.84 -9.46
N PHE A 89 5.82 -8.40 -8.80
CA PHE A 89 5.33 -9.03 -7.57
C PHE A 89 5.05 -10.52 -7.77
N GLU A 90 4.35 -10.91 -8.84
CA GLU A 90 4.09 -12.33 -9.13
C GLU A 90 5.36 -13.14 -9.45
N SER A 91 6.38 -12.50 -10.04
CA SER A 91 7.68 -13.13 -10.31
C SER A 91 8.42 -13.48 -9.01
N TYR A 92 8.44 -12.56 -8.05
CA TYR A 92 9.12 -12.76 -6.76
C TYR A 92 8.30 -13.60 -5.78
N PHE A 93 6.98 -13.40 -5.74
CA PHE A 93 6.07 -14.11 -4.87
C PHE A 93 5.25 -15.08 -5.73
N GLN A 94 5.82 -16.26 -6.02
CA GLN A 94 5.09 -17.32 -6.72
C GLN A 94 3.75 -17.57 -6.04
N LYS A 95 2.70 -17.81 -6.84
CA LYS A 95 1.25 -18.06 -6.63
C LYS A 95 0.67 -18.55 -5.28
N ILE A 96 1.45 -18.73 -4.23
CA ILE A 96 1.01 -18.95 -2.86
C ILE A 96 0.42 -17.64 -2.32
N ILE A 97 -0.88 -17.50 -2.54
CA ILE A 97 -1.87 -16.96 -1.62
C ILE A 97 -1.47 -15.59 -1.00
N VAL A 98 -1.63 -14.51 -1.78
CA VAL A 98 -1.72 -13.15 -1.22
C VAL A 98 -3.08 -12.53 -1.54
N LEU A 99 -4.13 -13.35 -1.52
CA LEU A 99 -5.53 -12.91 -1.61
C LEU A 99 -6.33 -13.20 -0.34
N LYS A 100 -5.68 -13.26 0.83
CA LYS A 100 -6.35 -12.88 2.08
C LYS A 100 -6.17 -11.38 2.27
N VAL A 101 -6.86 -10.59 1.44
CA VAL A 101 -7.28 -9.26 1.87
C VAL A 101 -8.16 -9.53 3.08
N PHE A 102 -7.64 -9.26 4.27
CA PHE A 102 -8.41 -9.33 5.51
C PHE A 102 -9.59 -8.38 5.36
N LYS A 103 -10.74 -8.91 4.95
CA LYS A 103 -12.02 -8.32 5.32
C LYS A 103 -12.08 -8.46 6.84
N VAL A 104 -11.74 -7.39 7.54
CA VAL A 104 -12.17 -7.21 8.92
C VAL A 104 -13.67 -6.94 8.85
N ASP A 105 -14.45 -8.01 8.73
CA ASP A 105 -15.88 -7.94 9.01
C ASP A 105 -16.01 -7.79 10.53
N SER A 106 -16.25 -6.55 10.94
CA SER A 106 -16.62 -6.23 12.31
C SER A 106 -17.90 -6.99 12.68
N LYS A 107 -17.74 -8.03 13.50
CA LYS A 107 -18.59 -8.44 14.65
C LYS A 107 -18.24 -9.87 15.08
N GLU A 108 -17.53 -10.00 16.21
CA GLU A 108 -17.93 -10.81 17.38
C GLU A 108 -16.74 -11.21 18.25
N LYS A 109 -16.89 -11.02 19.56
CA LYS A 109 -16.11 -11.71 20.58
C LYS A 109 -16.53 -13.18 20.60
N LEU A 110 -15.60 -14.09 20.40
CA LEU A 110 -15.57 -15.44 20.97
C LEU A 110 -14.08 -15.81 21.03
N GLY A 111 -13.45 -15.91 22.20
CA GLY A 111 -13.81 -16.87 23.23
C GLY A 111 -13.18 -18.21 22.85
N ASN A 112 -12.02 -18.50 23.46
CA ASN A 112 -11.30 -19.78 23.53
C ASN A 112 -11.68 -20.85 22.49
N LEU A 113 -10.89 -21.01 21.43
CA LEU A 113 -10.73 -22.26 20.68
C LEU A 113 -9.48 -22.17 19.79
N GLU A 114 -8.40 -22.85 20.21
CA GLU A 114 -7.30 -23.25 19.31
C GLU A 114 -7.85 -24.26 18.31
N PHE A 115 -7.53 -24.24 17.00
CA PHE A 115 -7.39 -25.49 16.23
C PHE A 115 -6.50 -25.33 14.95
N TYR A 116 -5.35 -26.00 15.03
CA TYR A 116 -4.54 -26.81 14.07
C TYR A 116 -3.80 -26.26 12.84
N LYS A 117 -2.55 -26.74 12.84
CA LYS A 117 -1.42 -26.71 11.92
C LYS A 117 -1.63 -27.50 10.61
N GLU A 118 -0.74 -27.15 9.68
CA GLU A 118 -0.20 -27.94 8.55
C GLU A 118 -1.07 -28.16 7.32
N PHE A 119 -0.55 -27.71 6.17
CA PHE A 119 -0.65 -28.48 4.92
C PHE A 119 0.66 -28.36 4.12
N ASN A 120 1.11 -29.55 3.69
CA ASN A 120 2.14 -29.81 2.67
C ASN A 120 1.87 -29.08 1.36
#